data_AF-A0A7K1U6D1-F1
#
_entry.id   AF-A0A7K1U6D1-F1
#
_cell.length_a   1.000
_cell.length_b   1.000
_cell.length_c   1.000
_cell.angle_alpha   90.00
_cell.angle_beta   90.00
_cell.angle_gamma   90.00
#
_symmetry.space_group_name_H-M   'P 1'
#
loop_
_entity.id
_entity.type
_entity.pdbx_description
1 polymer ?
#
loop_
_entity_poly.entity_id
_entity_poly.type
_entity_poly.pdbx_seq_one_letter_code
_entity_poly.pdbx_strand_id
1 'polypeptide(L)'
;MSKNDQFDYDGLKKKALEQFRSGKSLFGKDGAFAPLLKEFLEAAMEGELDEHLDDTQREDGNRKNGYTPKRLKTADGTINIETPRDRSSTFDPQIVKKRETILAESLEHKIIGMYGHGMSFRDISAHIKDMYDTDISAGTLSAITDKVIPLVKEWQNRPLEAIYCIVWLDAMFYKVKEDGHVRSRCVYNILGINTEGRKDLLGMYVS
;
A
#
# COMPACT_ATOMS: atom_id res chain seq x y z
N MET A 1 12.92 -33.51 14.29
CA MET A 1 12.34 -34.20 13.10
C MET A 1 12.06 -33.13 12.07
N SER A 2 12.96 -32.96 11.11
CA SER A 2 12.76 -32.04 9.98
C SER A 2 11.73 -32.67 9.04
N LYS A 3 10.56 -32.04 8.89
CA LYS A 3 9.67 -32.37 7.78
C LYS A 3 10.25 -31.67 6.54
N ASN A 4 11.04 -32.41 5.77
CA ASN A 4 11.23 -32.10 4.36
C ASN A 4 9.89 -32.41 3.66
N ASP A 5 8.97 -31.45 3.66
CA ASP A 5 7.91 -31.45 2.64
C ASP A 5 8.59 -31.05 1.33
N GLN A 6 8.89 -32.05 0.51
CA GLN A 6 9.49 -31.87 -0.80
C GLN A 6 8.49 -31.08 -1.66
N PHE A 7 8.80 -29.82 -1.97
CA PHE A 7 7.94 -28.95 -2.77
C PHE A 7 7.57 -29.65 -4.09
N ASP A 8 6.27 -29.81 -4.35
CA ASP A 8 5.75 -30.53 -5.54
C ASP A 8 5.91 -29.68 -6.81
N TYR A 9 7.12 -29.69 -7.35
CA TYR A 9 7.47 -28.95 -8.57
C TYR A 9 6.70 -29.42 -9.81
N ASP A 10 6.42 -30.73 -9.92
CA ASP A 10 5.72 -31.30 -11.08
C ASP A 10 4.23 -30.95 -11.06
N GLY A 11 3.59 -31.00 -9.89
CA GLY A 11 2.23 -30.52 -9.68
C GLY A 11 2.09 -29.03 -9.96
N LEU A 12 3.04 -28.22 -9.49
CA LEU A 12 3.08 -26.78 -9.76
C LEU A 12 3.21 -26.50 -11.26
N LYS A 13 4.13 -27.18 -11.96
CA LYS A 13 4.33 -27.01 -13.40
C LYS A 13 3.08 -27.36 -14.20
N LYS A 14 2.40 -28.44 -13.85
CA LYS A 14 1.15 -28.87 -14.50
C LYS A 14 0.03 -27.84 -14.28
N LYS A 15 -0.17 -27.39 -13.04
CA LYS A 15 -1.17 -26.38 -12.67
C LYS A 15 -0.89 -25.03 -13.33
N ALA A 16 0.37 -24.60 -13.37
CA ALA A 16 0.79 -23.38 -14.04
C ALA A 16 0.51 -23.42 -15.55
N LEU A 17 0.83 -24.54 -16.22
CA LEU A 17 0.55 -24.72 -17.65
C LEU A 17 -0.95 -24.72 -17.96
N GLU A 18 -1.77 -25.31 -17.09
CA GLU A 18 -3.22 -25.33 -17.24
C GLU A 18 -3.84 -23.93 -17.06
N GLN A 19 -3.40 -23.20 -16.03
CA GLN A 19 -3.86 -21.83 -15.78
C GLN A 19 -3.41 -20.87 -16.90
N PHE A 20 -2.17 -21.00 -17.37
CA PHE A 20 -1.65 -20.22 -18.48
C PHE A 20 -2.46 -20.44 -19.77
N ARG A 21 -2.80 -21.69 -20.09
CA ARG A 21 -3.62 -22.03 -21.27
C ARG A 21 -5.07 -21.57 -21.16
N SER A 22 -5.61 -21.47 -19.95
CA SER A 22 -6.99 -21.05 -19.70
C SER A 22 -7.14 -19.54 -19.45
N GLY A 23 -6.04 -18.77 -19.45
CA GLY A 23 -6.04 -17.34 -19.14
C GLY A 23 -6.36 -17.01 -17.68
N LYS A 24 -6.36 -18.00 -16.79
CA LYS A 24 -6.52 -17.79 -15.35
C LYS A 24 -5.23 -17.24 -14.77
N SER A 25 -5.33 -16.38 -13.75
CA SER A 25 -4.15 -15.85 -13.06
C SER A 25 -3.30 -16.98 -12.47
N LEU A 26 -1.99 -16.90 -12.69
CA LEU A 26 -0.99 -17.81 -12.09
C LEU A 26 -0.70 -17.47 -10.62
N PHE A 27 -1.15 -16.29 -10.21
CA PHE A 27 -0.94 -15.69 -8.91
C PHE A 27 -2.30 -15.51 -8.20
N GLY A 28 -2.29 -15.24 -6.89
CA GLY A 28 -3.51 -15.14 -6.06
C GLY A 28 -3.90 -16.44 -5.37
N LYS A 29 -5.04 -16.44 -4.66
CA LYS A 29 -5.42 -17.52 -3.71
C LYS A 29 -5.39 -18.93 -4.32
N ASP A 30 -5.83 -19.06 -5.58
CA ASP A 30 -5.88 -20.34 -6.30
C ASP A 30 -4.76 -20.48 -7.37
N GLY A 31 -3.85 -19.51 -7.45
CA GLY A 31 -2.75 -19.48 -8.41
C GLY A 31 -1.75 -20.62 -8.20
N ALA A 32 -1.10 -21.05 -9.28
CA ALA A 32 -0.03 -22.05 -9.22
C ALA A 32 1.17 -21.59 -8.38
N PHE A 33 1.48 -20.28 -8.36
CA PHE A 33 2.64 -19.73 -7.65
C PHE A 33 2.34 -19.26 -6.21
N ALA A 34 1.08 -19.30 -5.77
CA ALA A 34 0.72 -18.86 -4.42
C ALA A 34 1.46 -19.61 -3.30
N PRO A 35 1.63 -20.95 -3.37
CA PRO A 35 2.40 -21.69 -2.35
C PRO A 35 3.88 -21.31 -2.34
N LEU A 36 4.47 -21.05 -3.51
CA LEU A 36 5.88 -20.65 -3.62
C LEU A 36 6.12 -19.28 -2.98
N LEU A 37 5.24 -18.32 -3.25
CA LEU A 37 5.33 -16.99 -2.66
C LEU A 37 5.09 -17.02 -1.15
N LYS A 38 4.16 -17.86 -0.67
CA LYS A 38 3.94 -18.12 0.76
C LYS A 38 5.23 -18.61 1.43
N GLU A 39 5.81 -19.69 0.92
CA GLU A 39 7.00 -20.32 1.49
C GLU A 39 8.21 -19.37 1.48
N PHE A 40 8.40 -18.62 0.39
CA PHE A 40 9.45 -17.61 0.30
C PHE A 40 9.31 -16.53 1.38
N LEU A 41 8.11 -15.98 1.57
CA LEU A 41 7.86 -14.94 2.58
C LEU A 41 8.02 -15.48 4.01
N GLU A 42 7.52 -16.70 4.27
CA GLU A 42 7.66 -17.36 5.57
C GLU A 42 9.12 -17.63 5.93
N ALA A 43 9.88 -18.22 5.00
CA ALA A 43 11.30 -18.48 5.19
C ALA A 43 12.12 -17.20 5.39
N ALA A 44 11.80 -16.15 4.64
CA ALA A 44 12.49 -14.87 4.76
C ALA A 44 12.23 -14.20 6.13
N MET A 45 10.99 -14.22 6.64
CA MET A 45 10.69 -13.72 7.99
C MET A 45 11.24 -14.62 9.11
N GLU A 46 11.36 -15.93 8.88
CA GLU A 46 12.06 -16.82 9.81
C GLU A 46 13.52 -16.42 9.94
N GLY A 47 14.17 -16.09 8.82
CA GLY A 47 15.52 -15.55 8.78
C GLY A 47 15.65 -14.25 9.59
N GLU A 48 14.73 -13.30 9.42
CA GLU A 48 14.71 -12.07 10.23
C GLU A 48 14.56 -12.36 11.73
N LEU A 49 13.72 -13.33 12.10
CA LEU A 49 13.55 -13.69 13.52
C LEU A 49 14.79 -14.38 14.08
N ASP A 50 15.48 -15.20 13.29
CA ASP A 50 16.74 -15.82 13.69
C ASP A 50 17.85 -14.79 13.91
N GLU A 51 17.90 -13.74 13.09
CA GLU A 51 18.80 -12.61 13.27
C GLU A 51 18.43 -11.78 14.51
N HIS A 52 17.14 -11.55 14.76
CA HIS A 52 16.65 -10.85 15.96
C HIS A 52 16.96 -11.61 17.25
N LEU A 53 16.89 -12.94 17.25
CA LEU A 53 17.16 -13.79 18.42
C LEU A 53 18.66 -14.08 18.58
N ASP A 54 19.43 -13.01 18.78
CA ASP A 54 20.85 -13.07 19.11
C ASP A 54 21.12 -13.63 20.51
N ASP A 55 22.39 -13.78 20.87
CA ASP A 55 22.78 -14.35 22.16
C ASP A 55 22.27 -13.51 23.34
N THR A 56 22.20 -12.18 23.20
CA THR A 56 21.69 -11.29 24.25
C THR A 56 20.20 -11.49 24.50
N GLN A 57 19.41 -11.59 23.43
CA GLN A 57 17.97 -11.87 23.52
C GLN A 57 17.71 -13.25 24.14
N ARG A 58 18.55 -14.24 23.82
CA ARG A 58 18.41 -15.60 24.39
C ARG A 58 18.78 -15.65 25.86
N GLU A 59 19.82 -14.93 26.28
CA GLU A 59 20.21 -14.79 27.69
C GLU A 59 19.11 -14.09 28.50
N ASP A 60 18.43 -13.09 27.92
CA ASP A 60 17.25 -12.42 28.49
C ASP A 60 15.98 -13.31 28.49
N GLY A 61 16.09 -14.56 28.03
CA GLY A 61 15.00 -15.54 28.02
C GLY A 61 14.02 -15.40 26.85
N ASN A 62 14.35 -14.57 25.85
CA ASN A 62 13.60 -14.48 24.61
C ASN A 62 13.87 -15.69 23.72
N ARG A 63 12.85 -16.11 22.97
CA ARG A 63 12.89 -17.29 22.10
C ARG A 63 11.74 -17.27 21.11
N LYS A 64 11.82 -18.09 20.06
CA LYS A 64 10.70 -18.32 19.13
C LYS A 64 9.47 -18.82 19.91
N ASN A 65 8.29 -18.28 19.59
CA ASN A 65 7.03 -18.57 20.27
C ASN A 65 5.87 -18.82 19.28
N GLY A 66 6.14 -19.68 18.28
CA GLY A 66 5.18 -20.09 17.27
C GLY A 66 4.97 -19.05 16.18
N TYR A 67 3.80 -19.13 15.54
CA TYR A 67 3.43 -18.33 14.37
C TYR A 67 2.04 -17.72 14.53
N THR A 68 1.80 -16.60 13.85
CA THR A 68 0.50 -15.94 13.77
C THR A 68 0.03 -15.93 12.32
N PRO A 69 -1.17 -16.46 12.01
CA PRO A 69 -1.70 -16.41 10.66
C PRO A 69 -1.99 -14.95 10.28
N LYS A 70 -1.52 -14.56 9.10
CA LYS A 70 -1.73 -13.23 8.54
C LYS A 70 -2.18 -13.38 7.09
N ARG A 71 -3.27 -12.69 6.75
CA ARG A 71 -3.82 -12.65 5.40
C ARG A 71 -3.29 -11.42 4.68
N LEU A 72 -2.40 -11.63 3.73
CA LEU A 72 -1.77 -10.61 2.91
C LEU A 72 -2.49 -10.43 1.59
N LYS A 73 -2.75 -9.18 1.23
CA LYS A 73 -3.32 -8.77 -0.05
C LYS A 73 -2.17 -8.32 -0.93
N THR A 74 -1.98 -8.99 -2.06
CA THR A 74 -0.96 -8.65 -3.06
C THR A 74 -1.61 -8.08 -4.30
N ALA A 75 -0.80 -7.55 -5.21
CA ALA A 75 -1.26 -7.09 -6.52
C ALA A 75 -1.90 -8.21 -7.36
N ASP A 76 -1.77 -9.48 -7.00
CA ASP A 76 -2.33 -10.57 -7.78
C ASP A 76 -3.32 -11.43 -6.99
N GLY A 77 -3.72 -10.98 -5.80
CA GLY A 77 -4.71 -11.64 -4.96
C GLY A 77 -4.28 -11.82 -3.50
N THR A 78 -5.13 -12.51 -2.75
CA THR A 78 -4.93 -12.71 -1.31
C THR A 78 -4.19 -14.01 -1.01
N ILE A 79 -3.17 -13.94 -0.16
CA ILE A 79 -2.33 -15.07 0.28
C ILE A 79 -2.36 -15.14 1.81
N ASN A 80 -2.48 -16.35 2.36
CA ASN A 80 -2.38 -16.57 3.80
C ASN A 80 -0.96 -17.05 4.13
N ILE A 81 -0.29 -16.32 5.01
CA ILE A 81 1.05 -16.63 5.51
C ILE A 81 1.02 -16.81 7.03
N GLU A 82 2.03 -17.48 7.57
CA GLU A 82 2.29 -17.69 8.98
C GLU A 82 3.49 -16.85 9.39
N THR A 83 3.23 -15.75 10.11
CA THR A 83 4.29 -14.84 10.56
C THR A 83 4.92 -15.34 11.86
N PRO A 84 6.25 -15.51 11.93
CA PRO A 84 6.91 -15.99 13.13
C PRO A 84 6.90 -14.90 14.22
N ARG A 85 6.98 -15.31 15.50
CA ARG A 85 6.97 -14.39 16.64
C ARG A 85 7.95 -14.79 17.73
N ASP A 86 8.44 -13.81 18.47
CA ASP A 86 9.23 -14.01 19.68
C ASP A 86 8.36 -14.05 20.94
N ARG A 87 8.93 -14.53 22.04
CA ARG A 87 8.26 -14.65 23.35
C ARG A 87 8.05 -13.28 23.98
N SER A 88 9.06 -12.40 23.88
CA SER A 88 9.05 -11.07 24.48
C SER A 88 8.30 -10.03 23.64
N SER A 89 7.81 -10.39 22.44
CA SER A 89 7.10 -9.51 21.50
C SER A 89 7.91 -8.29 21.01
N THR A 90 9.24 -8.40 21.09
CA THR A 90 10.21 -7.36 20.72
C THR A 90 10.59 -7.38 19.24
N PHE A 91 10.42 -8.51 18.55
CA PHE A 91 10.76 -8.66 17.14
C PHE A 91 9.90 -7.76 16.24
N ASP A 92 10.50 -6.93 15.39
CA ASP A 92 9.79 -6.08 14.42
C ASP A 92 10.17 -6.43 12.96
N PRO A 93 9.37 -7.28 12.27
CA PRO A 93 9.68 -7.76 10.92
C PRO A 93 9.68 -6.63 9.89
N GLN A 94 10.61 -6.68 8.93
CA GLN A 94 10.76 -5.65 7.89
C GLN A 94 10.14 -6.10 6.55
N ILE A 95 10.24 -7.38 6.20
CA ILE A 95 9.64 -7.93 4.97
C ILE A 95 8.12 -7.76 4.94
N VAL A 96 7.44 -8.05 6.06
CA VAL A 96 6.00 -7.81 6.24
C VAL A 96 5.79 -7.24 7.63
N LYS A 97 5.58 -5.93 7.72
CA LYS A 97 5.51 -5.22 9.00
C LYS A 97 4.35 -5.70 9.86
N LYS A 98 4.44 -5.45 11.17
CA LYS A 98 3.33 -5.72 12.10
C LYS A 98 2.07 -4.99 11.64
N ARG A 99 0.95 -5.72 11.58
CA ARG A 99 -0.37 -5.25 11.12
C ARG A 99 -0.46 -4.81 9.65
N GLU A 100 0.64 -4.87 8.90
CA GLU A 100 0.61 -4.69 7.45
C GLU A 100 -0.10 -5.88 6.81
N THR A 101 -1.19 -5.61 6.09
CA THR A 101 -2.03 -6.64 5.45
C THR A 101 -2.11 -6.47 3.94
N ILE A 102 -1.48 -5.44 3.40
CA ILE A 102 -1.42 -5.15 1.97
C ILE A 102 0.06 -5.01 1.63
N LEU A 103 0.56 -5.86 0.75
CA LEU A 103 1.88 -5.69 0.13
C LEU A 103 1.71 -4.64 -0.97
N ALA A 104 1.73 -3.38 -0.51
CA ALA A 104 0.94 -2.31 -1.11
C ALA A 104 1.72 -1.37 -2.02
N GLU A 105 3.05 -1.40 -2.08
CA GLU A 105 3.79 -0.31 -2.71
C GLU A 105 3.39 -0.11 -4.20
N SER A 106 3.11 -1.20 -4.93
CA SER A 106 2.61 -1.13 -6.31
C SER A 106 1.13 -0.77 -6.45
N LEU A 107 0.31 -1.00 -5.42
CA LEU A 107 -1.12 -0.71 -5.41
C LEU A 107 -1.43 0.69 -4.89
N GLU A 108 -0.61 1.23 -3.97
CA GLU A 108 -0.76 2.57 -3.41
C GLU A 108 -0.69 3.64 -4.50
N HIS A 109 0.31 3.56 -5.39
CA HIS A 109 0.41 4.49 -6.52
C HIS A 109 -0.79 4.41 -7.46
N LYS A 110 -1.35 3.20 -7.67
CA LYS A 110 -2.55 3.02 -8.49
C LYS A 110 -3.79 3.60 -7.81
N ILE A 111 -3.93 3.41 -6.50
CA ILE A 111 -5.01 4.00 -5.69
C ILE A 111 -4.95 5.52 -5.73
N ILE A 112 -3.76 6.10 -5.52
CA ILE A 112 -3.53 7.55 -5.59
C ILE A 112 -3.86 8.06 -7.00
N GLY A 113 -3.43 7.35 -8.05
CA GLY A 113 -3.74 7.69 -9.44
C GLY A 113 -5.25 7.68 -9.74
N MET A 114 -5.97 6.64 -9.31
CA MET A 114 -7.43 6.54 -9.47
C MET A 114 -8.16 7.66 -8.72
N TYR A 115 -7.73 7.94 -7.48
CA TYR A 115 -8.29 9.05 -6.70
C TYR A 115 -8.01 10.40 -7.38
N GLY A 116 -6.81 10.60 -7.92
CA GLY A 116 -6.44 11.77 -8.71
C GLY A 116 -7.23 11.92 -10.02
N HIS A 117 -7.77 10.83 -10.56
CA HIS A 117 -8.71 10.84 -11.69
C HIS A 117 -10.18 11.06 -11.27
N GLY A 118 -10.44 11.27 -9.97
CA GLY A 118 -11.77 11.59 -9.46
C GLY A 118 -12.66 10.39 -9.19
N MET A 119 -12.12 9.17 -9.15
CA MET A 119 -12.90 7.99 -8.79
C MET A 119 -13.29 8.04 -7.31
N SER A 120 -14.53 7.67 -6.98
CA SER A 120 -14.96 7.58 -5.58
C SER A 120 -14.29 6.40 -4.87
N PHE A 121 -14.18 6.43 -3.54
CA PHE A 121 -13.63 5.28 -2.79
C PHE A 121 -14.42 3.99 -3.02
N ARG A 122 -15.72 4.09 -3.30
CA ARG A 122 -16.55 2.92 -3.64
C ARG A 122 -16.14 2.34 -4.99
N ASP A 123 -15.93 3.19 -5.99
CA ASP A 123 -15.55 2.76 -7.34
C ASP A 123 -14.12 2.20 -7.35
N ILE A 124 -13.20 2.83 -6.61
CA ILE A 124 -11.83 2.33 -6.42
C ILE A 124 -11.86 0.95 -5.76
N SER A 125 -12.65 0.78 -4.70
CA SER A 125 -12.80 -0.51 -4.03
C SER A 125 -13.38 -1.58 -4.95
N ALA A 126 -14.39 -1.25 -5.77
CA ALA A 126 -14.98 -2.18 -6.72
C ALA A 126 -13.98 -2.57 -7.81
N HIS A 127 -13.27 -1.59 -8.36
CA HIS A 127 -12.27 -1.81 -9.40
C HIS A 127 -11.11 -2.69 -8.92
N ILE A 128 -10.63 -2.46 -7.69
CA ILE A 128 -9.59 -3.29 -7.09
C ILE A 128 -10.09 -4.71 -6.82
N LYS A 129 -11.34 -4.85 -6.39
CA LYS A 129 -11.95 -6.17 -6.22
C LYS A 129 -12.03 -6.92 -7.54
N ASP A 130 -12.44 -6.25 -8.62
CA ASP A 130 -12.58 -6.88 -9.93
C ASP A 130 -11.23 -7.28 -10.54
N MET A 131 -10.20 -6.44 -10.41
CA MET A 131 -8.87 -6.73 -10.97
C MET A 131 -8.05 -7.70 -10.11
N TYR A 132 -8.17 -7.61 -8.78
CA TYR A 132 -7.22 -8.24 -7.86
C TYR A 132 -7.89 -9.15 -6.82
N ASP A 133 -9.19 -9.43 -6.95
CA ASP A 133 -10.00 -10.24 -6.01
C ASP A 133 -9.73 -9.87 -4.54
N THR A 134 -9.58 -8.56 -4.31
CA THR A 134 -9.11 -8.00 -3.04
C THR A 134 -10.11 -6.97 -2.53
N ASP A 135 -10.74 -7.27 -1.41
CA ASP A 135 -11.61 -6.32 -0.72
C ASP A 135 -10.77 -5.26 0.01
N ILE A 136 -10.88 -3.98 -0.35
CA ILE A 136 -10.23 -2.87 0.39
C ILE A 136 -11.28 -2.02 1.08
N SER A 137 -11.09 -1.78 2.39
CA SER A 137 -12.02 -0.94 3.14
C SER A 137 -11.84 0.53 2.80
N ALA A 138 -12.91 1.33 2.91
CA ALA A 138 -12.83 2.79 2.73
C ALA A 138 -11.81 3.44 3.69
N GLY A 139 -11.70 2.94 4.92
CA GLY A 139 -10.69 3.43 5.88
C GLY A 139 -9.26 3.15 5.42
N THR A 140 -9.03 2.00 4.77
CA THR A 140 -7.73 1.68 4.18
C THR A 140 -7.41 2.59 2.98
N LEU A 141 -8.40 2.86 2.12
CA LEU A 141 -8.23 3.79 1.00
C LEU A 141 -7.91 5.20 1.50
N SER A 142 -8.63 5.68 2.52
CA SER A 142 -8.34 6.97 3.18
C SER A 142 -6.91 7.01 3.70
N ALA A 143 -6.47 5.99 4.43
CA ALA A 143 -5.11 5.94 4.97
C ALA A 143 -4.03 5.96 3.87
N ILE A 144 -4.29 5.33 2.71
CA ILE A 144 -3.37 5.36 1.57
C ILE A 144 -3.35 6.75 0.92
N THR A 145 -4.51 7.38 0.70
CA THR A 145 -4.56 8.74 0.15
C THR A 145 -3.97 9.78 1.10
N ASP A 146 -4.10 9.58 2.42
CA ASP A 146 -3.57 10.51 3.42
C ASP A 146 -2.03 10.55 3.42
N LYS A 147 -1.36 9.53 2.85
CA LYS A 147 0.10 9.54 2.65
C LYS A 147 0.58 10.65 1.72
N VAL A 148 -0.28 11.22 0.87
CA VAL A 148 0.12 12.35 0.01
C VAL A 148 0.04 13.70 0.73
N ILE A 149 -0.59 13.79 1.89
CA ILE A 149 -0.76 15.05 2.64
C ILE A 149 0.60 15.73 2.94
N PRO A 150 1.64 15.02 3.41
CA PRO A 150 2.96 15.62 3.62
C PRO A 150 3.56 16.17 2.32
N LEU A 151 3.43 15.45 1.20
CA LEU A 151 3.91 15.88 -0.11
C LEU A 151 3.19 17.14 -0.60
N VAL A 152 1.88 17.24 -0.35
CA VAL A 152 1.10 18.44 -0.65
C VAL A 152 1.59 19.63 0.18
N LYS A 153 1.90 19.42 1.47
CA LYS A 153 2.46 20.47 2.33
C LYS A 153 3.84 20.91 1.87
N GLU A 154 4.69 19.97 1.47
CA GLU A 154 6.01 20.28 0.91
C GLU A 154 5.88 21.09 -0.38
N TRP A 155 5.00 20.66 -1.28
CA TRP A 155 4.69 21.40 -2.52
C TRP A 155 4.13 22.80 -2.24
N GLN A 156 3.27 22.97 -1.23
CA GLN A 156 2.75 24.28 -0.83
C GLN A 156 3.85 25.22 -0.29
N ASN A 157 4.90 24.68 0.32
CA ASN A 157 6.01 25.45 0.89
C ASN A 157 7.25 25.51 -0.02
N ARG A 158 7.14 25.01 -1.26
CA ARG A 158 8.27 25.02 -2.20
C ARG A 158 8.70 26.46 -2.51
N PRO A 159 9.99 26.72 -2.74
CA PRO A 159 10.45 28.04 -3.16
C PRO A 159 9.84 28.37 -4.54
N LEU A 160 9.32 29.59 -4.66
CA LEU A 160 8.81 30.13 -5.91
C LEU A 160 9.90 30.94 -6.63
N GLU A 161 9.72 31.15 -7.93
CA GLU A 161 10.60 32.06 -8.68
C GLU A 161 10.46 33.51 -8.17
N ALA A 162 11.52 34.31 -8.34
CA ALA A 162 11.53 35.69 -7.87
C ALA A 162 10.54 36.60 -8.63
N ILE A 163 10.22 36.26 -9.88
CA ILE A 163 9.38 37.09 -10.77
C ILE A 163 8.41 36.19 -11.55
N TYR A 164 7.12 36.53 -11.48
CA TYR A 164 6.07 36.02 -12.37
C TYR A 164 5.48 37.18 -13.15
N CYS A 165 5.42 37.06 -14.48
CA CYS A 165 4.98 38.12 -15.38
C CYS A 165 3.49 38.43 -15.24
N ILE A 166 2.68 37.40 -15.02
CA ILE A 166 1.22 37.47 -14.88
C ILE A 166 0.82 36.54 -13.75
N VAL A 167 -0.10 36.98 -12.89
CA VAL A 167 -0.68 36.16 -11.83
C VAL A 167 -2.20 36.27 -11.88
N TRP A 168 -2.88 35.13 -11.80
CA TRP A 168 -4.33 35.03 -11.66
C TRP A 168 -4.68 34.47 -10.29
N LEU A 169 -5.79 34.95 -9.77
CA LEU A 169 -6.46 34.41 -8.59
C LEU A 169 -7.83 33.90 -9.03
N ASP A 170 -8.04 32.60 -8.88
CA ASP A 170 -9.33 31.94 -9.13
C ASP A 170 -9.91 31.40 -7.82
N ALA A 171 -11.24 31.28 -7.76
CA ALA A 171 -11.99 30.92 -6.55
C ALA A 171 -13.05 29.87 -6.89
N MET A 172 -12.88 28.66 -6.36
CA MET A 172 -13.82 27.55 -6.53
C MET A 172 -14.56 27.25 -5.22
N PHE A 173 -15.89 27.13 -5.28
CA PHE A 173 -16.71 26.86 -4.09
C PHE A 173 -17.03 25.37 -3.95
N TYR A 174 -16.78 24.83 -2.76
CA TYR A 174 -17.09 23.45 -2.40
C TYR A 174 -18.00 23.39 -1.17
N LYS A 175 -18.85 22.36 -1.12
CA LYS A 175 -19.64 22.03 0.08
C LYS A 175 -18.83 21.07 0.94
N VAL A 176 -18.44 21.51 2.12
CA VAL A 176 -17.65 20.70 3.08
C VAL A 176 -18.40 20.59 4.40
N LYS A 177 -18.17 19.51 5.12
CA LYS A 177 -18.76 19.29 6.45
C LYS A 177 -17.77 19.75 7.52
N GLU A 178 -18.20 20.68 8.36
CA GLU A 178 -17.40 21.30 9.40
C GLU A 178 -18.29 21.48 10.64
N ASP A 179 -17.81 21.04 11.81
CA ASP A 179 -18.58 21.03 13.07
C ASP A 179 -20.00 20.44 12.90
N GLY A 180 -20.10 19.37 12.12
CA GLY A 180 -21.36 18.67 11.83
C GLY A 180 -22.26 19.34 10.79
N HIS A 181 -21.95 20.56 10.33
CA HIS A 181 -22.78 21.34 9.40
C HIS A 181 -22.13 21.40 8.02
N VAL A 182 -22.95 21.34 6.96
CA VAL A 182 -22.45 21.52 5.59
C VAL A 182 -22.35 23.03 5.29
N ARG A 183 -21.13 23.51 5.06
CA ARG A 183 -20.83 24.91 4.74
C ARG A 183 -20.23 25.03 3.35
N SER A 184 -20.48 26.16 2.70
CA SER A 184 -19.75 26.52 1.47
C SER A 184 -18.40 27.08 1.87
N ARG A 185 -17.31 26.44 1.46
CA ARG A 185 -15.95 26.96 1.56
C ARG A 185 -15.40 27.26 0.18
N CYS A 186 -14.50 28.22 0.11
CA CYS A 186 -13.82 28.62 -1.11
C CYS A 186 -12.39 28.05 -1.13
N VAL A 187 -11.97 27.54 -2.27
CA VAL A 187 -10.59 27.17 -2.58
C VAL A 187 -10.06 28.21 -3.56
N TYR A 188 -9.09 29.00 -3.11
CA TYR A 188 -8.38 29.99 -3.90
C TYR A 188 -7.19 29.34 -4.59
N ASN A 189 -7.14 29.44 -5.92
CA ASN A 189 -6.03 28.95 -6.73
C ASN A 189 -5.24 30.14 -7.27
N ILE A 190 -3.92 30.15 -7.03
CA ILE A 190 -3.03 31.18 -7.55
C ILE A 190 -2.22 30.58 -8.70
N LEU A 191 -2.45 31.08 -9.92
CA LEU A 191 -1.73 30.63 -11.11
C LEU A 191 -0.82 31.74 -11.61
N GLY A 192 0.46 31.44 -11.87
CA GLY A 192 1.42 32.37 -12.43
C GLY A 192 1.89 31.97 -13.82
N ILE A 193 2.38 32.93 -14.61
CA ILE A 193 3.25 32.68 -15.75
C ILE A 193 4.66 33.20 -15.41
N ASN A 194 5.67 32.35 -15.54
CA ASN A 194 7.05 32.76 -15.34
C ASN A 194 7.63 33.56 -16.53
N THR A 195 8.89 33.97 -16.43
CA THR A 195 9.58 34.75 -17.48
C THR A 195 9.77 33.97 -18.79
N GLU A 196 9.72 32.63 -18.73
CA GLU A 196 9.80 31.73 -19.88
C GLU A 196 8.44 31.46 -20.54
N GLY A 197 7.35 32.05 -20.03
CA GLY A 197 6.00 31.82 -20.55
C GLY A 197 5.35 30.51 -20.08
N ARG A 198 5.93 29.81 -19.09
CA ARG A 198 5.35 28.58 -18.53
C ARG A 198 4.35 28.91 -17.43
N LYS A 199 3.20 28.23 -17.47
CA LYS A 199 2.19 28.29 -16.42
C LYS A 199 2.62 27.45 -15.22
N ASP A 200 2.47 28.01 -14.02
CA ASP A 200 2.78 27.33 -12.77
C ASP A 200 1.72 27.64 -11.71
N LEU A 201 1.28 26.61 -10.98
CA LEU A 201 0.33 26.76 -9.87
C LEU A 201 1.11 27.15 -8.62
N LEU A 202 1.01 28.41 -8.21
CA LEU A 202 1.82 28.99 -7.12
C LEU A 202 1.32 28.57 -5.74
N GLY A 203 0.02 28.32 -5.60
CA GLY A 203 -0.55 27.87 -4.35
C GLY A 203 -2.05 27.65 -4.40
N MET A 204 -2.54 26.91 -3.40
CA MET A 204 -3.95 26.64 -3.16
C MET A 204 -4.28 26.89 -1.69
N TYR A 205 -5.32 27.69 -1.42
CA TYR A 205 -5.70 28.10 -0.06
C TYR A 205 -7.19 27.90 0.17
N VAL A 206 -7.57 27.38 1.33
CA VAL A 206 -8.97 27.15 1.71
C VAL A 206 -9.42 28.22 2.70
N SER A 207 -10.61 28.80 2.48
CA SER A 207 -11.25 29.83 3.33
C SER A 207 -11.93 29.27 4.58
#